data_AF-A0A539DCL9-F1
#
_entry.id   AF-A0A539DCL9-F1
#
_cell.length_a   1.000
_cell.length_b   1.000
_cell.length_c   1.000
_cell.angle_alpha   90.00
_cell.angle_beta   90.00
_cell.angle_gamma   90.00
#
_symmetry.space_group_name_H-M   'P 1'
#
loop_
_entity.id
_entity.type
_entity.pdbx_description
1 polymer ?
#
loop_
_entity_poly.entity_id
_entity_poly.type
_entity_poly.pdbx_seq_one_letter_code
_entity_poly.pdbx_strand_id
1 'polypeptide(L)'
;MVGDMDASRDDIMANARRALDGSSDASLLEAIAQLEHAAALGCGEAVARQAGLLAAGVHQRPDWDRMHQRPDWDRSVDLLQRAAELGYAPALTELRLMAGDAEPGAAPAALRSRIDIRELVRPRPAQTAKSAPRIRIVPALFSAPECRWLISRAQSRLAPAAVYDNAMAGAVVIDERSNSEAAFGLAHLDVMLIFLRTRIAHSIGAPSHHLEQASVLHYAVGQQFAPHFDYLDPAMPGQAVDLARRGQRVATALVYLNDGYDGGETDFPRLGWRYRGAPGDALVFDNVDRTLTPDPRTYHAGLAPTRGEKWLLSQWVRDRPAA
;
A
#
# COMPACT_ATOMS: atom_id res chain seq x y z
N MET A 1 45.34 -19.57 -4.44
CA MET A 1 44.30 -19.14 -3.49
C MET A 1 43.64 -17.91 -4.08
N VAL A 2 42.52 -18.10 -4.77
CA VAL A 2 41.62 -16.98 -5.10
C VAL A 2 40.93 -16.66 -3.78
N GLY A 3 41.25 -15.51 -3.19
CA GLY A 3 40.61 -15.08 -1.95
C GLY A 3 39.15 -14.78 -2.25
N ASP A 4 38.24 -15.46 -1.58
CA ASP A 4 36.87 -14.98 -1.42
C ASP A 4 36.98 -13.59 -0.78
N MET A 5 36.76 -12.55 -1.57
CA MET A 5 36.45 -11.24 -1.01
C MET A 5 35.04 -11.38 -0.44
N ASP A 6 34.94 -11.54 0.87
CA ASP A 6 33.67 -11.44 1.59
C ASP A 6 32.95 -10.16 1.12
N ALA A 7 31.77 -10.32 0.52
CA ALA A 7 30.98 -9.20 0.03
C ALA A 7 30.71 -8.23 1.18
N SER A 8 30.88 -6.93 0.93
CA SER A 8 30.65 -5.95 2.00
C SER A 8 29.16 -5.96 2.41
N ARG A 9 28.88 -5.51 3.65
CA ARG A 9 27.50 -5.35 4.14
C ARG A 9 26.63 -4.56 3.15
N ASP A 10 27.20 -3.56 2.51
CA ASP A 10 26.48 -2.68 1.59
C ASP A 10 26.21 -3.39 0.23
N ASP A 11 27.11 -4.26 -0.22
CA ASP A 11 26.89 -5.12 -1.40
C ASP A 11 25.76 -6.14 -1.16
N ILE A 12 25.76 -6.78 0.02
CA ILE A 12 24.72 -7.72 0.44
C ILE A 12 23.35 -7.02 0.48
N MET A 13 23.29 -5.82 1.07
CA MET A 13 22.04 -5.04 1.10
C MET A 13 21.60 -4.61 -0.32
N ALA A 14 22.54 -4.27 -1.20
CA ALA A 14 22.21 -3.95 -2.60
C ALA A 14 21.65 -5.17 -3.35
N ASN A 15 22.17 -6.38 -3.11
CA ASN A 15 21.60 -7.63 -3.61
C ASN A 15 20.19 -7.85 -3.08
N ALA A 16 19.98 -7.67 -1.76
CA ALA A 16 18.66 -7.81 -1.15
C ALA A 16 17.62 -6.88 -1.78
N ARG A 17 17.96 -5.61 -2.03
CA ARG A 17 17.04 -4.65 -2.69
C ARG A 17 16.66 -5.13 -4.10
N ARG A 18 17.65 -5.54 -4.92
CA ARG A 18 17.38 -6.07 -6.27
C ARG A 18 16.50 -7.31 -6.25
N ALA A 19 16.73 -8.22 -5.31
CA ALA A 19 15.95 -9.44 -5.18
C ALA A 19 14.50 -9.15 -4.74
N LEU A 20 14.28 -8.14 -3.87
CA LEU A 20 12.94 -7.68 -3.49
C LEU A 20 12.15 -7.00 -4.62
N ASP A 21 12.83 -6.44 -5.62
CA ASP A 21 12.21 -5.90 -6.83
C ASP A 21 11.81 -7.02 -7.82
N GLY A 22 12.32 -8.25 -7.61
CA GLY A 22 11.96 -9.42 -8.39
C GLY A 22 10.52 -9.89 -8.09
N SER A 23 9.86 -10.46 -9.09
CA SER A 23 8.46 -10.90 -9.03
C SER A 23 8.27 -12.40 -8.79
N SER A 24 9.34 -13.14 -8.48
CA SER A 24 9.32 -14.60 -8.34
C SER A 24 9.52 -15.07 -6.90
N ASP A 25 9.03 -16.26 -6.58
CA ASP A 25 9.28 -16.89 -5.27
C ASP A 25 10.78 -17.09 -5.01
N ALA A 26 11.55 -17.43 -6.05
CA ALA A 26 13.00 -17.58 -5.98
C ALA A 26 13.69 -16.26 -5.59
N SER A 27 13.29 -15.15 -6.20
CA SER A 27 13.83 -13.82 -5.86
C SER A 27 13.43 -13.39 -4.45
N LEU A 28 12.23 -13.74 -3.97
CA LEU A 28 11.84 -13.48 -2.59
C LEU A 28 12.67 -14.30 -1.58
N LEU A 29 12.91 -15.59 -1.86
CA LEU A 29 13.75 -16.43 -1.00
C LEU A 29 15.20 -15.92 -0.96
N GLU A 30 15.73 -15.51 -2.11
CA GLU A 30 17.05 -14.87 -2.19
C GLU A 30 17.08 -13.57 -1.38
N ALA A 31 16.07 -12.71 -1.53
CA ALA A 31 15.95 -11.48 -0.75
C ALA A 31 15.97 -11.76 0.76
N ILE A 32 15.17 -12.71 1.23
CA ILE A 32 15.11 -13.09 2.65
C ILE A 32 16.49 -13.53 3.15
N ALA A 33 17.20 -14.38 2.41
CA ALA A 33 18.54 -14.83 2.79
C ALA A 33 19.56 -13.69 2.84
N GLN A 34 19.53 -12.77 1.86
CA GLN A 34 20.41 -11.60 1.84
C GLN A 34 20.10 -10.63 2.99
N LEU A 35 18.82 -10.41 3.31
CA LEU A 35 18.40 -9.61 4.45
C LEU A 35 18.86 -10.20 5.78
N GLU A 36 18.76 -11.52 5.95
CA GLU A 36 19.27 -12.22 7.15
C GLU A 36 20.77 -12.03 7.33
N HIS A 37 21.53 -12.16 6.25
CA HIS A 37 22.98 -11.94 6.28
C HIS A 37 23.31 -10.48 6.62
N ALA A 38 22.71 -9.51 5.93
CA ALA A 38 22.94 -8.09 6.20
C ALA A 38 22.54 -7.69 7.63
N ALA A 39 21.43 -8.25 8.15
CA ALA A 39 20.99 -8.04 9.52
C ALA A 39 21.97 -8.59 10.56
N ALA A 40 22.54 -9.78 10.32
CA ALA A 40 23.59 -10.36 11.17
C ALA A 40 24.85 -9.47 11.24
N LEU A 41 25.12 -8.71 10.17
CA LEU A 41 26.19 -7.71 10.10
C LEU A 41 25.78 -6.33 10.67
N GLY A 42 24.65 -6.22 11.35
CA GLY A 42 24.18 -4.99 11.98
C GLY A 42 23.58 -3.95 11.02
N CYS A 43 23.15 -4.35 9.82
CA CYS A 43 22.47 -3.44 8.89
C CYS A 43 21.04 -3.13 9.39
N GLY A 44 20.82 -1.92 9.91
CA GLY A 44 19.50 -1.50 10.39
C GLY A 44 18.42 -1.50 9.30
N GLU A 45 18.76 -1.18 8.05
CA GLU A 45 17.79 -1.29 6.94
C GLU A 45 17.33 -2.73 6.73
N ALA A 46 18.25 -3.70 6.75
CA ALA A 46 17.91 -5.10 6.57
C ALA A 46 16.94 -5.59 7.65
N VAL A 47 17.20 -5.23 8.91
CA VAL A 47 16.30 -5.52 10.03
C VAL A 47 14.92 -4.88 9.83
N ALA A 48 14.86 -3.63 9.35
CA ALA A 48 13.58 -2.97 9.06
C ALA A 48 12.82 -3.65 7.91
N ARG A 49 13.51 -4.14 6.87
CA ARG A 49 12.86 -4.89 5.79
C ARG A 49 12.30 -6.22 6.28
N GLN A 50 13.06 -6.93 7.13
CA GLN A 50 12.56 -8.14 7.80
C GLN A 50 11.32 -7.84 8.65
N ALA A 51 11.31 -6.72 9.36
CA ALA A 51 10.14 -6.27 10.12
C ALA A 51 8.91 -6.09 9.21
N GLY A 52 9.06 -5.43 8.06
CA GLY A 52 7.98 -5.24 7.08
C GLY A 52 7.46 -6.54 6.49
N LEU A 53 8.35 -7.46 6.10
CA LEU A 53 7.99 -8.81 5.63
C LEU A 53 7.23 -9.58 6.72
N LEU A 54 7.71 -9.54 7.96
CA LEU A 54 7.06 -10.17 9.10
C LEU A 54 5.67 -9.57 9.38
N ALA A 55 5.52 -8.24 9.30
CA ALA A 55 4.22 -7.58 9.43
C ALA A 55 3.23 -8.05 8.36
N ALA A 56 3.72 -8.32 7.15
CA ALA A 56 2.94 -8.81 6.02
C ALA A 56 2.62 -10.31 6.09
N GLY A 57 3.16 -11.05 7.08
CA GLY A 57 3.01 -12.51 7.17
C GLY A 57 3.96 -13.30 6.26
N VAL A 58 5.01 -12.66 5.72
CA VAL A 58 6.06 -13.31 4.93
C VAL A 58 7.19 -13.73 5.88
N HIS A 59 7.36 -15.05 6.10
CA HIS A 59 8.29 -15.62 7.09
C HIS A 59 9.21 -16.70 6.47
N GLN A 60 10.25 -17.09 7.22
CA GLN A 60 11.29 -18.04 6.83
C GLN A 60 10.76 -19.44 6.41
N ARG A 61 11.41 -19.95 5.34
CA ARG A 61 11.40 -21.30 4.71
C ARG A 61 10.04 -21.92 4.33
N PRO A 62 9.98 -22.54 3.13
CA PRO A 62 8.74 -23.02 2.54
C PRO A 62 8.32 -24.37 3.13
N ASP A 63 7.68 -24.37 4.29
CA ASP A 63 6.57 -25.31 4.48
C ASP A 63 5.35 -24.69 3.77
N TRP A 64 5.36 -24.81 2.44
CA TRP A 64 4.38 -24.21 1.52
C TRP A 64 2.94 -24.71 1.76
N ASP A 65 2.78 -25.75 2.57
CA ASP A 65 1.50 -26.25 3.08
C ASP A 65 0.81 -25.28 4.06
N ARG A 66 1.48 -24.20 4.48
CA ARG A 66 0.90 -23.14 5.31
C ARG A 66 1.10 -21.75 4.71
N MET A 67 0.54 -21.52 3.52
CA MET A 67 0.38 -20.17 2.92
C MET A 67 -0.54 -19.21 3.73
N HIS A 68 -0.65 -19.43 5.05
CA HIS A 68 -1.53 -18.70 5.96
C HIS A 68 -0.83 -18.44 7.31
N GLN A 69 0.50 -18.29 7.32
CA GLN A 69 1.18 -17.90 8.56
C GLN A 69 0.66 -16.54 8.98
N ARG A 70 0.10 -16.48 10.20
CA ARG A 70 -0.46 -15.25 10.75
C ARG A 70 0.67 -14.25 10.95
N PRO A 71 0.49 -12.98 10.57
CA PRO A 71 1.47 -11.94 10.88
C PRO A 71 1.87 -11.95 12.35
N ASP A 72 3.18 -11.88 12.61
CA ASP A 72 3.72 -11.68 13.95
C ASP A 72 4.01 -10.18 14.15
N TRP A 73 2.95 -9.45 14.50
CA TRP A 73 3.02 -7.99 14.61
C TRP A 73 3.88 -7.52 15.77
N ASP A 74 3.83 -8.19 16.93
CA ASP A 74 4.67 -7.80 18.08
C ASP A 74 6.15 -7.93 17.74
N ARG A 75 6.56 -9.08 17.21
CA ARG A 75 7.95 -9.28 16.79
C ARG A 75 8.34 -8.35 15.64
N SER A 76 7.40 -7.97 14.77
CA SER A 76 7.66 -6.99 13.71
C SER A 76 8.02 -5.63 14.28
N VAL A 77 7.26 -5.14 15.27
CA VAL A 77 7.58 -3.87 15.92
C VAL A 77 8.86 -3.97 16.76
N ASP A 78 9.17 -5.15 17.33
CA ASP A 78 10.45 -5.39 18.02
C ASP A 78 11.65 -5.31 17.05
N LEU A 79 11.54 -5.89 15.85
CA LEU A 79 12.56 -5.75 14.80
C LEU A 79 12.68 -4.29 14.34
N LEU A 80 11.56 -3.58 14.22
CA LEU A 80 11.60 -2.16 13.87
C LEU A 80 12.29 -1.31 14.95
N GLN A 81 12.04 -1.60 16.24
CA GLN A 81 12.80 -1.03 17.35
C GLN A 81 14.29 -1.29 17.17
N ARG A 82 14.67 -2.54 16.91
CA ARG A 82 16.07 -2.93 16.72
C ARG A 82 16.71 -2.19 15.54
N ALA A 83 16.00 -2.04 14.43
CA ALA A 83 16.47 -1.28 13.27
C ALA A 83 16.74 0.19 13.62
N ALA A 84 15.88 0.80 14.43
CA ALA A 84 16.07 2.17 14.91
C ALA A 84 17.28 2.29 15.86
N GLU A 85 17.50 1.32 16.75
CA GLU A 85 18.70 1.25 17.61
C GLU A 85 20.00 1.10 16.82
N LEU A 86 19.95 0.43 15.66
CA LEU A 86 21.06 0.32 14.71
C LEU A 86 21.25 1.59 13.85
N GLY A 87 20.49 2.65 14.12
CA GLY A 87 20.62 3.96 13.46
C GLY A 87 19.85 4.10 12.15
N TYR A 88 18.96 3.18 11.80
CA TYR A 88 18.14 3.31 10.59
C TYR A 88 16.99 4.31 10.81
N ALA A 89 17.20 5.55 10.34
CA ALA A 89 16.28 6.68 10.58
C ALA A 89 14.81 6.45 10.14
N PRO A 90 14.51 5.75 9.02
CA PRO A 90 13.12 5.45 8.66
C PRO A 90 12.39 4.60 9.72
N ALA A 91 13.06 3.61 10.32
CA ALA A 91 12.46 2.80 11.39
C ALA A 91 12.13 3.63 12.64
N LEU A 92 13.03 4.55 13.03
CA LEU A 92 12.75 5.48 14.13
C LEU A 92 11.54 6.38 13.83
N THR A 93 11.41 6.82 12.58
CA THR A 93 10.28 7.64 12.12
C THR A 93 8.96 6.88 12.23
N GLU A 94 8.93 5.63 11.79
CA GLU A 94 7.75 4.76 11.93
C GLU A 94 7.39 4.49 13.41
N LEU A 95 8.37 4.22 14.28
CA LEU A 95 8.12 4.02 15.71
C LEU A 95 7.51 5.25 16.38
N ARG A 96 8.02 6.46 16.05
CA ARG A 96 7.44 7.72 16.55
C ARG A 96 6.01 7.89 16.10
N LEU A 97 5.74 7.64 14.83
CA LEU A 97 4.40 7.73 14.28
C LEU A 97 3.45 6.74 14.98
N MET A 98 3.85 5.48 15.13
CA MET A 98 3.06 4.45 15.81
C MET A 98 2.84 4.72 17.29
N ALA A 99 3.82 5.32 17.97
CA ALA A 99 3.72 5.69 19.38
C ALA A 99 2.94 7.00 19.61
N GLY A 100 2.55 7.72 18.55
CA GLY A 100 1.93 9.04 18.65
C GLY A 100 2.86 10.11 19.22
N ASP A 101 4.17 9.96 19.04
CA ASP A 101 5.18 10.83 19.64
C ASP A 101 5.45 12.06 18.75
N ALA A 102 5.02 13.23 19.22
CA ALA A 102 5.26 14.50 18.53
C ALA A 102 6.62 15.12 18.86
N GLU A 103 7.24 14.74 19.98
CA GLU A 103 8.45 15.37 20.49
C GLU A 103 9.71 14.53 20.20
N PRO A 104 10.80 15.15 19.70
CA PRO A 104 12.06 14.45 19.50
C PRO A 104 12.72 14.10 20.84
N GLY A 105 13.35 12.91 20.90
CA GLY A 105 14.26 12.55 22.00
C GLY A 105 13.95 11.24 22.73
N ALA A 106 12.75 10.67 22.57
CA ALA A 106 12.45 9.35 23.13
C ALA A 106 13.34 8.26 22.49
N ALA A 107 13.90 7.40 23.33
CA ALA A 107 14.65 6.23 22.89
C ALA A 107 13.72 5.20 22.20
N PRO A 108 14.20 4.39 21.23
CA PRO A 108 13.40 3.38 20.54
C PRO A 108 12.61 2.45 21.47
N ALA A 109 13.21 1.97 22.56
CA ALA A 109 12.53 1.10 23.53
C ALA A 109 11.34 1.78 24.24
N ALA A 110 11.47 3.07 24.55
CA ALA A 110 10.39 3.86 25.16
C ALA A 110 9.28 4.21 24.15
N LEU A 111 9.60 4.24 22.86
CA LEU A 111 8.60 4.33 21.79
C LEU A 111 7.83 3.02 21.68
N ARG A 112 8.53 1.90 21.58
CA ARG A 112 7.92 0.56 21.49
C ARG A 112 6.93 0.27 22.61
N SER A 113 7.27 0.63 23.85
CA SER A 113 6.41 0.36 25.01
C SER A 113 5.09 1.15 25.01
N ARG A 114 4.98 2.22 24.21
CA ARG A 114 3.76 3.02 24.05
C ARG A 114 2.86 2.52 22.91
N ILE A 115 3.35 1.63 22.04
CA ILE A 115 2.63 1.18 20.85
C ILE A 115 1.57 0.14 21.24
N ASP A 116 0.30 0.46 21.01
CA ASP A 116 -0.80 -0.49 21.02
C ASP A 116 -1.20 -0.86 19.58
N ILE A 117 -0.76 -2.04 19.15
CA ILE A 117 -1.02 -2.55 17.79
C ILE A 117 -2.53 -2.72 17.55
N ARG A 118 -3.33 -3.05 18.59
CA ARG A 118 -4.78 -3.22 18.43
C ARG A 118 -5.46 -1.91 18.07
N GLU A 119 -5.04 -0.82 18.70
CA GLU A 119 -5.53 0.52 18.37
C GLU A 119 -5.03 0.98 16.98
N LEU A 120 -3.79 0.64 16.61
CA LEU A 120 -3.27 0.96 15.27
C LEU A 120 -4.06 0.31 14.14
N VAL A 121 -4.63 -0.88 14.34
CA VAL A 121 -5.43 -1.58 13.31
C VAL A 121 -6.94 -1.52 13.57
N ARG A 122 -7.38 -0.76 14.58
CA ARG A 122 -8.78 -0.70 14.98
C ARG A 122 -9.65 -0.18 13.84
N PRO A 123 -10.75 -0.88 13.48
CA PRO A 123 -11.64 -0.44 12.42
C PRO A 123 -12.29 0.90 12.77
N ARG A 124 -12.48 1.73 11.75
CA ARG A 124 -13.26 2.98 11.85
C ARG A 124 -14.65 2.76 11.24
N PRO A 125 -15.70 3.36 11.82
CA PRO A 125 -17.07 3.16 11.34
C PRO A 125 -17.26 3.80 9.96
N ALA A 126 -17.97 3.09 9.08
CA ALA A 126 -18.31 3.57 7.74
C ALA A 126 -19.72 4.19 7.71
N GLN A 127 -19.86 5.30 6.99
CA GLN A 127 -21.12 5.96 6.69
C GLN A 127 -21.53 5.63 5.24
N THR A 128 -22.78 5.26 5.01
CA THR A 128 -23.26 4.98 3.65
C THR A 128 -23.61 6.29 2.94
N ALA A 129 -22.90 6.60 1.86
CA ALA A 129 -23.19 7.73 0.97
C ALA A 129 -24.21 7.34 -0.12
N LYS A 130 -24.12 6.10 -0.64
CA LYS A 130 -25.07 5.52 -1.59
C LYS A 130 -25.26 4.04 -1.31
N SER A 131 -26.48 3.54 -1.45
CA SER A 131 -26.80 2.12 -1.25
C SER A 131 -26.67 1.27 -2.53
N ALA A 132 -26.79 1.88 -3.71
CA ALA A 132 -26.68 1.22 -5.01
C ALA A 132 -26.08 2.15 -6.10
N PRO A 133 -24.83 1.92 -6.55
CA PRO A 133 -23.85 0.99 -5.97
C PRO A 133 -23.57 1.37 -4.52
N ARG A 134 -23.07 0.40 -3.73
CA ARG A 134 -22.71 0.69 -2.35
C ARG A 134 -21.46 1.57 -2.35
N ILE A 135 -21.63 2.81 -1.88
CA ILE A 135 -20.54 3.76 -1.65
C ILE A 135 -20.57 4.18 -0.18
N ARG A 136 -19.42 4.09 0.47
CA ARG A 136 -19.21 4.35 1.88
C ARG A 136 -18.11 5.37 2.07
N ILE A 137 -18.21 6.16 3.14
CA ILE A 137 -17.18 7.07 3.61
C ILE A 137 -16.72 6.57 4.97
N VAL A 138 -15.42 6.40 5.17
CA VAL A 138 -14.82 6.08 6.46
C VAL A 138 -14.07 7.32 6.94
N PRO A 139 -14.70 8.18 7.76
CA PRO A 139 -14.07 9.43 8.19
C PRO A 139 -12.90 9.16 9.14
N ALA A 140 -11.87 10.00 9.05
CA ALA A 140 -10.67 9.94 9.89
C ALA A 140 -10.08 8.51 9.99
N LEU A 141 -10.04 7.79 8.86
CA LEU A 141 -9.43 6.47 8.78
C LEU A 141 -7.95 6.56 9.14
N PHE A 142 -7.26 7.54 8.55
CA PHE A 142 -5.90 7.93 8.91
C PHE A 142 -5.90 9.27 9.63
N SER A 143 -4.91 9.45 10.50
CA SER A 143 -4.61 10.72 11.15
C SER A 143 -3.76 11.61 10.24
N ALA A 144 -3.75 12.91 10.50
CA ALA A 144 -2.95 13.85 9.71
C ALA A 144 -1.43 13.53 9.71
N PRO A 145 -0.80 13.09 10.82
CA PRO A 145 0.58 12.60 10.79
C PRO A 145 0.79 11.37 9.89
N GLU A 146 -0.14 10.41 9.90
CA GLU A 146 -0.07 9.23 9.03
C GLU A 146 -0.17 9.61 7.54
N CYS A 147 -1.06 10.55 7.21
CA CYS A 147 -1.18 11.08 5.85
C CYS A 147 0.11 11.77 5.37
N ARG A 148 0.69 12.67 6.19
CA ARG A 148 1.95 13.36 5.85
C ARG A 148 3.11 12.39 5.71
N TRP A 149 3.20 11.41 6.62
CA TRP A 149 4.22 10.36 6.52
C TRP A 149 4.09 9.61 5.19
N LEU A 150 2.89 9.16 4.82
CA LEU A 150 2.68 8.42 3.59
C LEU A 150 3.01 9.24 2.32
N ILE A 151 2.69 10.54 2.30
CA ILE A 151 3.13 11.46 1.23
C ILE A 151 4.66 11.50 1.16
N SER A 152 5.36 11.65 2.29
CA SER A 152 6.83 11.69 2.32
C SER A 152 7.46 10.38 1.82
N ARG A 153 6.84 9.22 2.09
CA ARG A 153 7.28 7.91 1.58
C ARG A 153 7.07 7.74 0.07
N ALA A 154 6.12 8.46 -0.50
CA ALA A 154 5.78 8.41 -1.92
C ALA A 154 6.56 9.42 -2.76
N GLN A 155 6.83 10.63 -2.24
CA GLN A 155 7.36 11.77 -3.00
C GLN A 155 8.60 11.44 -3.83
N SER A 156 9.61 10.80 -3.26
CA SER A 156 10.86 10.48 -3.97
C SER A 156 10.74 9.32 -4.95
N ARG A 157 9.57 8.67 -5.02
CA ARG A 157 9.31 7.47 -5.83
C ARG A 157 8.22 7.67 -6.87
N LEU A 158 7.70 8.89 -7.00
CA LEU A 158 6.70 9.21 -8.00
C LEU A 158 7.25 8.95 -9.40
N ALA A 159 6.54 8.13 -10.16
CA ALA A 159 6.74 7.94 -11.59
C ALA A 159 5.42 8.24 -12.32
N PRO A 160 5.45 8.55 -13.63
CA PRO A 160 4.22 8.65 -14.42
C PRO A 160 3.37 7.39 -14.24
N ALA A 161 2.08 7.57 -13.92
CA ALA A 161 1.20 6.44 -13.75
C ALA A 161 0.85 5.85 -15.11
N ALA A 162 1.14 4.57 -15.32
CA ALA A 162 0.80 3.88 -16.56
C ALA A 162 -0.60 3.24 -16.48
N VAL A 163 -1.22 3.02 -17.65
CA VAL A 163 -2.40 2.18 -17.81
C VAL A 163 -1.95 0.92 -18.54
N TYR A 164 -2.37 -0.26 -18.08
CA TYR A 164 -2.08 -1.48 -18.84
C TYR A 164 -2.87 -1.45 -20.16
N ASP A 165 -2.18 -1.45 -21.29
CA ASP A 165 -2.81 -1.74 -22.56
C ASP A 165 -3.19 -3.23 -22.53
N ASN A 166 -4.46 -3.54 -22.69
CA ASN A 166 -4.96 -4.91 -22.60
C ASN A 166 -4.90 -5.64 -23.94
N ALA A 167 -4.51 -4.96 -25.03
CA ALA A 167 -4.30 -5.55 -26.36
C ALA A 167 -2.84 -5.96 -26.62
N MET A 168 -1.88 -5.31 -25.95
CA MET A 168 -0.46 -5.62 -25.98
C MET A 168 -0.01 -6.04 -24.59
N ALA A 169 0.79 -7.09 -24.44
CA ALA A 169 1.30 -7.49 -23.13
C ALA A 169 2.30 -6.44 -22.59
N GLY A 170 1.82 -5.32 -22.04
CA GLY A 170 2.66 -4.24 -21.54
C GLY A 170 1.88 -3.07 -20.92
N ALA A 171 2.52 -2.37 -19.98
CA ALA A 171 2.02 -1.10 -19.47
C ALA A 171 2.29 0.02 -20.49
N VAL A 172 1.28 0.80 -20.84
CA VAL A 172 1.38 1.94 -21.77
C VAL A 172 0.99 3.21 -21.02
N VAL A 173 1.77 4.28 -21.18
CA VAL A 173 1.33 5.61 -20.72
C VAL A 173 0.32 6.11 -21.74
N ILE A 174 -0.97 6.08 -21.39
CA ILE A 174 -2.06 6.60 -22.22
C ILE A 174 -2.36 8.03 -21.73
N ASP A 175 -2.60 8.96 -22.66
CA ASP A 175 -2.96 10.37 -22.38
C ASP A 175 -4.20 10.52 -21.46
N GLU A 176 -4.99 9.45 -21.36
CA GLU A 176 -6.14 9.30 -20.47
C GLU A 176 -5.75 9.24 -18.97
N ARG A 177 -4.48 9.04 -18.62
CA ARG A 177 -3.98 9.11 -17.24
C ARG A 177 -2.66 9.89 -17.20
N SER A 178 -2.75 11.14 -16.76
CA SER A 178 -1.61 12.06 -16.75
C SER A 178 -0.99 12.27 -15.36
N ASN A 179 -1.50 11.58 -14.34
CA ASN A 179 -1.06 11.69 -12.96
C ASN A 179 0.22 10.87 -12.68
N SER A 180 0.85 11.08 -11.52
CA SER A 180 1.99 10.27 -11.06
C SER A 180 1.57 9.30 -9.95
N GLU A 181 2.28 8.19 -9.79
CA GLU A 181 2.06 7.24 -8.71
C GLU A 181 3.37 6.70 -8.11
N ALA A 182 3.29 6.27 -6.86
CA ALA A 182 4.33 5.51 -6.18
C ALA A 182 3.71 4.22 -5.63
N ALA A 183 4.10 3.08 -6.22
CA ALA A 183 3.58 1.78 -5.84
C ALA A 183 4.39 1.16 -4.69
N PHE A 184 3.75 0.49 -3.73
CA PHE A 184 4.40 -0.05 -2.52
C PHE A 184 4.44 -1.58 -2.54
N GLY A 185 5.38 -2.14 -3.30
CA GLY A 185 5.67 -3.58 -3.34
C GLY A 185 6.56 -4.08 -2.19
N LEU A 186 7.05 -5.33 -2.30
CA LEU A 186 7.88 -5.98 -1.27
C LEU A 186 9.14 -5.18 -0.91
N ALA A 187 9.78 -4.57 -1.92
CA ALA A 187 10.92 -3.68 -1.77
C ALA A 187 10.63 -2.37 -1.02
N HIS A 188 9.37 -2.11 -0.63
CA HIS A 188 8.92 -0.89 0.05
C HIS A 188 7.87 -1.17 1.14
N LEU A 189 7.90 -2.38 1.71
CA LEU A 189 7.07 -2.71 2.86
C LEU A 189 7.61 -2.05 4.14
N ASP A 190 6.96 -0.95 4.50
CA ASP A 190 7.10 -0.30 5.81
C ASP A 190 6.08 -0.94 6.79
N VAL A 191 6.44 -1.14 8.06
CA VAL A 191 5.57 -1.75 9.09
C VAL A 191 4.31 -0.92 9.30
N MET A 192 4.46 0.40 9.36
CA MET A 192 3.34 1.32 9.51
C MET A 192 2.37 1.20 8.32
N LEU A 193 2.86 1.06 7.08
CA LEU A 193 2.01 0.90 5.90
C LEU A 193 1.17 -0.39 6.00
N ILE A 194 1.75 -1.48 6.49
CA ILE A 194 1.00 -2.72 6.71
C ILE A 194 -0.13 -2.53 7.72
N PHE A 195 0.10 -1.79 8.81
CA PHE A 195 -0.95 -1.50 9.79
C PHE A 195 -2.03 -0.58 9.22
N LEU A 196 -1.68 0.44 8.43
CA LEU A 196 -2.65 1.29 7.73
C LEU A 196 -3.52 0.49 6.75
N ARG A 197 -2.92 -0.41 5.96
CA ARG A 197 -3.63 -1.31 5.05
C ARG A 197 -4.53 -2.28 5.82
N THR A 198 -4.07 -2.81 6.94
CA THR A 198 -4.89 -3.68 7.79
C THR A 198 -6.07 -2.91 8.41
N ARG A 199 -5.87 -1.65 8.79
CA ARG A 199 -6.96 -0.78 9.26
C ARG A 199 -8.00 -0.54 8.16
N ILE A 200 -7.59 -0.35 6.90
CA ILE A 200 -8.51 -0.30 5.74
C ILE A 200 -9.33 -1.59 5.70
N ALA A 201 -8.67 -2.75 5.64
CA ALA A 201 -9.30 -4.06 5.56
C ALA A 201 -10.33 -4.29 6.67
N HIS A 202 -9.95 -4.06 7.94
CA HIS A 202 -10.86 -4.18 9.08
C HIS A 202 -12.06 -3.22 8.98
N SER A 203 -11.86 -1.98 8.54
CA SER A 203 -12.92 -0.97 8.46
C SER A 203 -13.96 -1.28 7.38
N ILE A 204 -13.56 -1.99 6.32
CA ILE A 204 -14.47 -2.34 5.20
C ILE A 204 -15.00 -3.79 5.29
N GLY A 205 -14.48 -4.58 6.24
CA GLY A 205 -14.86 -5.98 6.45
C GLY A 205 -14.18 -6.97 5.50
N ALA A 206 -12.99 -6.65 5.00
CA ALA A 206 -12.21 -7.51 4.09
C ALA A 206 -11.03 -8.17 4.82
N PRO A 207 -10.55 -9.35 4.38
CA PRO A 207 -9.28 -9.91 4.85
C PRO A 207 -8.09 -9.11 4.30
N SER A 208 -7.07 -8.83 5.12
CA SER A 208 -5.91 -8.03 4.68
C SER A 208 -5.13 -8.64 3.51
N HIS A 209 -5.11 -9.97 3.38
CA HIS A 209 -4.42 -10.66 2.26
C HIS A 209 -5.21 -10.60 0.94
N HIS A 210 -6.43 -10.04 0.93
CA HIS A 210 -7.17 -9.72 -0.29
C HIS A 210 -6.79 -8.34 -0.85
N LEU A 211 -6.01 -7.56 -0.11
CA LEU A 211 -5.56 -6.26 -0.55
C LEU A 211 -4.43 -6.40 -1.58
N GLU A 212 -4.64 -5.87 -2.78
CA GLU A 212 -3.55 -5.72 -3.75
C GLU A 212 -2.45 -4.80 -3.21
N GLN A 213 -1.34 -4.74 -3.95
CA GLN A 213 -0.32 -3.72 -3.74
C GLN A 213 -0.96 -2.33 -3.69
N ALA A 214 -0.62 -1.53 -2.68
CA ALA A 214 -1.14 -0.17 -2.56
C ALA A 214 -0.31 0.81 -3.38
N SER A 215 -0.95 1.87 -3.88
CA SER A 215 -0.29 2.94 -4.62
C SER A 215 -0.69 4.30 -4.08
N VAL A 216 0.29 5.18 -3.86
CA VAL A 216 0.00 6.60 -3.63
C VAL A 216 -0.08 7.31 -4.96
N LEU A 217 -1.18 8.00 -5.22
CA LEU A 217 -1.45 8.78 -6.42
C LEU A 217 -1.20 10.26 -6.13
N HIS A 218 -0.57 10.94 -7.08
CA HIS A 218 -0.30 12.38 -7.04
C HIS A 218 -0.83 13.05 -8.32
N TYR A 219 -1.50 14.18 -8.14
CA TYR A 219 -2.00 15.02 -9.21
C TYR A 219 -1.53 16.47 -8.97
N ALA A 220 -0.71 16.99 -9.86
CA ALA A 220 -0.46 18.41 -10.03
C ALA A 220 -1.65 19.09 -10.72
N VAL A 221 -1.64 20.43 -10.76
CA VAL A 221 -2.65 21.21 -11.47
C VAL A 221 -2.78 20.75 -12.92
N GLY A 222 -4.01 20.47 -13.36
CA GLY A 222 -4.32 20.00 -14.71
C GLY A 222 -4.14 18.49 -14.94
N GLN A 223 -3.47 17.75 -14.05
CA GLN A 223 -3.36 16.29 -14.17
C GLN A 223 -4.64 15.59 -13.75
N GLN A 224 -5.03 14.55 -14.46
CA GLN A 224 -6.27 13.83 -14.24
C GLN A 224 -6.12 12.32 -14.46
N PHE A 225 -7.14 11.59 -14.08
CA PHE A 225 -7.36 10.23 -14.53
C PHE A 225 -8.76 10.16 -15.16
N ALA A 226 -8.79 9.91 -16.46
CA ALA A 226 -10.00 9.79 -17.25
C ALA A 226 -10.99 8.77 -16.66
N PRO A 227 -12.28 8.90 -16.98
CA PRO A 227 -13.29 8.00 -16.48
C PRO A 227 -13.03 6.52 -16.84
N HIS A 228 -12.97 5.65 -15.84
CA HIS A 228 -12.61 4.23 -15.96
C HIS A 228 -13.39 3.35 -14.96
N PHE A 229 -13.10 2.05 -14.98
CA PHE A 229 -13.57 1.07 -14.02
C PHE A 229 -12.39 0.44 -13.28
N ASP A 230 -12.63 0.09 -12.02
CA ASP A 230 -11.65 -0.66 -11.22
C ASP A 230 -11.91 -2.17 -11.21
N TYR A 231 -13.13 -2.62 -11.55
CA TYR A 231 -13.35 -4.04 -11.80
C TYR A 231 -12.57 -4.49 -13.04
N LEU A 232 -12.29 -5.78 -13.09
CA LEU A 232 -11.74 -6.44 -14.24
C LEU A 232 -12.85 -6.92 -15.17
N ASP A 233 -12.72 -6.64 -16.46
CA ASP A 233 -13.64 -7.06 -17.51
C ASP A 233 -13.23 -8.45 -18.05
N PRO A 234 -14.07 -9.50 -17.86
CA PRO A 234 -13.78 -10.83 -18.38
C PRO A 234 -13.73 -10.89 -19.91
N ALA A 235 -14.27 -9.90 -20.62
CA ALA A 235 -14.18 -9.83 -22.08
C ALA A 235 -12.78 -9.39 -22.57
N MET A 236 -11.94 -8.82 -21.70
CA MET A 236 -10.58 -8.38 -22.03
C MET A 236 -9.57 -9.50 -21.74
N PRO A 237 -8.85 -10.06 -22.75
CA PRO A 237 -8.02 -11.25 -22.56
C PRO A 237 -6.98 -11.15 -21.44
N GLY A 238 -6.28 -10.01 -21.34
CA GLY A 238 -5.28 -9.79 -20.28
C GLY A 238 -5.90 -9.80 -18.87
N GLN A 239 -7.12 -9.28 -18.73
CA GLN A 239 -7.84 -9.25 -17.46
C GLN A 239 -8.51 -10.58 -17.14
N ALA A 240 -8.94 -11.35 -18.14
CA ALA A 240 -9.47 -12.69 -17.97
C ALA A 240 -8.46 -13.65 -17.33
N VAL A 241 -7.18 -13.57 -17.73
CA VAL A 241 -6.09 -14.34 -17.10
C VAL A 241 -5.93 -13.95 -15.63
N ASP A 242 -5.98 -12.65 -15.33
CA ASP A 242 -5.85 -12.16 -13.95
C ASP A 242 -7.04 -12.53 -13.07
N LEU A 243 -8.26 -12.48 -13.63
CA LEU A 243 -9.49 -12.95 -13.00
C LEU A 243 -9.42 -14.43 -12.65
N ALA A 244 -8.93 -15.27 -13.58
CA ALA A 244 -8.78 -16.69 -13.34
C ALA A 244 -7.82 -16.98 -12.16
N ARG A 245 -6.71 -16.24 -12.09
CA ARG A 245 -5.67 -16.43 -11.08
C ARG A 245 -6.02 -15.83 -9.71
N ARG A 246 -6.49 -14.59 -9.67
CA ARG A 246 -6.63 -13.77 -8.44
C ARG A 246 -8.04 -13.29 -8.16
N GLY A 247 -9.00 -13.68 -8.99
CA GLY A 247 -10.38 -13.23 -8.85
C GLY A 247 -10.60 -11.77 -9.24
N GLN A 248 -11.78 -11.27 -8.94
CA GLN A 248 -12.29 -9.94 -9.25
C GLN A 248 -11.87 -8.90 -8.20
N ARG A 249 -11.66 -7.66 -8.63
CA ARG A 249 -11.58 -6.49 -7.75
C ARG A 249 -12.98 -6.13 -7.27
N VAL A 250 -13.32 -6.48 -6.04
CA VAL A 250 -14.67 -6.31 -5.47
C VAL A 250 -14.91 -4.93 -4.87
N ALA A 251 -13.85 -4.25 -4.44
CA ALA A 251 -13.96 -2.90 -3.89
C ALA A 251 -12.68 -2.09 -4.11
N THR A 252 -12.85 -0.78 -4.10
CA THR A 252 -11.76 0.20 -4.10
C THR A 252 -11.87 1.06 -2.86
N ALA A 253 -10.76 1.30 -2.17
CA ALA A 253 -10.62 2.30 -1.13
C ALA A 253 -9.65 3.39 -1.59
N LEU A 254 -10.15 4.63 -1.67
CA LEU A 254 -9.36 5.84 -1.93
C LEU A 254 -9.27 6.65 -0.64
N VAL A 255 -8.08 6.73 -0.04
CA VAL A 255 -7.84 7.54 1.17
C VAL A 255 -7.27 8.89 0.77
N TYR A 256 -7.93 9.98 1.13
CA TYR A 256 -7.48 11.34 0.87
C TYR A 256 -6.34 11.69 1.80
N LEU A 257 -5.19 12.12 1.29
CA LEU A 257 -3.99 12.37 2.11
C LEU A 257 -3.76 13.87 2.39
N ASN A 258 -4.42 14.74 1.64
CA ASN A 258 -4.38 16.18 1.85
C ASN A 258 -5.68 16.85 1.34
N ASP A 259 -5.82 18.15 1.61
CA ASP A 259 -6.97 18.96 1.20
C ASP A 259 -6.58 20.37 0.72
N GLY A 260 -5.29 20.66 0.57
CA GLY A 260 -4.76 21.97 0.14
C GLY A 260 -4.90 22.26 -1.36
N TYR A 261 -5.98 21.81 -2.00
CA TYR A 261 -6.22 21.94 -3.45
C TYR A 261 -7.65 22.41 -3.77
N ASP A 262 -7.88 22.90 -4.99
CA ASP A 262 -9.24 23.16 -5.53
C ASP A 262 -9.50 22.26 -6.73
N GLY A 263 -10.77 21.96 -7.02
CA GLY A 263 -11.14 20.90 -7.96
C GLY A 263 -10.69 19.54 -7.45
N GLY A 264 -10.23 18.66 -8.35
CA GLY A 264 -9.61 17.41 -7.95
C GLY A 264 -10.57 16.37 -7.36
N GLU A 265 -11.88 16.50 -7.55
CA GLU A 265 -12.85 15.55 -7.00
C GLU A 265 -12.70 14.16 -7.62
N THR A 266 -13.12 13.14 -6.88
CA THR A 266 -13.44 11.84 -7.47
C THR A 266 -14.87 11.92 -8.02
N ASP A 267 -15.01 11.84 -9.34
CA ASP A 267 -16.28 12.00 -10.05
C ASP A 267 -16.85 10.63 -10.41
N PHE A 268 -18.15 10.44 -10.20
CA PHE A 268 -18.92 9.28 -10.65
C PHE A 268 -19.97 9.78 -11.66
N PRO A 269 -19.61 9.93 -12.96
CA PRO A 269 -20.47 10.58 -13.94
C PRO A 269 -21.86 9.93 -14.07
N ARG A 270 -21.92 8.59 -14.03
CA ARG A 270 -23.16 7.83 -14.15
C ARG A 270 -24.09 7.97 -12.94
N LEU A 271 -23.57 8.50 -11.84
CA LEU A 271 -24.33 8.80 -10.63
C LEU A 271 -24.62 10.29 -10.45
N GLY A 272 -24.08 11.16 -11.32
CA GLY A 272 -24.13 12.60 -11.17
C GLY A 272 -23.57 13.06 -9.81
N TRP A 273 -22.54 12.37 -9.31
CA TRP A 273 -22.05 12.55 -7.94
C TRP A 273 -20.54 12.69 -7.89
N ARG A 274 -20.07 13.65 -7.09
CA ARG A 274 -18.65 13.94 -6.85
C ARG A 274 -18.35 13.86 -5.37
N TYR A 275 -17.13 13.47 -5.05
CA TYR A 275 -16.66 13.43 -3.68
C TYR A 275 -15.24 13.96 -3.54
N ARG A 276 -15.03 14.71 -2.47
CA ARG A 276 -13.73 15.16 -1.98
C ARG A 276 -13.73 14.99 -0.47
N GLY A 277 -12.86 14.12 0.04
CA GLY A 277 -12.71 13.87 1.47
C GLY A 277 -11.78 14.88 2.14
N ALA A 278 -11.85 14.96 3.47
CA ALA A 278 -10.82 15.60 4.28
C ALA A 278 -9.58 14.68 4.39
N PRO A 279 -8.41 15.20 4.81
CA PRO A 279 -7.23 14.37 5.01
C PRO A 279 -7.52 13.26 6.02
N GLY A 280 -7.29 12.03 5.60
CA GLY A 280 -7.53 10.82 6.37
C GLY A 280 -8.87 10.13 6.09
N ASP A 281 -9.80 10.77 5.40
CA ASP A 281 -11.06 10.13 5.02
C ASP A 281 -10.83 9.12 3.90
N ALA A 282 -11.54 8.00 3.96
CA ALA A 282 -11.57 7.03 2.86
C ALA A 282 -12.92 7.01 2.16
N LEU A 283 -12.89 7.11 0.83
CA LEU A 283 -14.01 6.79 -0.04
C LEU A 283 -13.89 5.31 -0.44
N VAL A 284 -14.92 4.52 -0.17
CA VAL A 284 -14.96 3.09 -0.47
C VAL A 284 -16.16 2.79 -1.34
N PHE A 285 -15.97 2.20 -2.52
CA PHE A 285 -17.05 1.78 -3.40
C PHE A 285 -16.89 0.32 -3.80
N ASP A 286 -18.02 -0.40 -3.80
CA ASP A 286 -18.08 -1.78 -4.23
C ASP A 286 -18.15 -1.81 -5.76
N ASN A 287 -17.14 -2.40 -6.42
CA ASN A 287 -16.98 -2.43 -7.88
C ASN A 287 -17.93 -3.42 -8.56
N VAL A 288 -18.44 -4.37 -7.79
CA VAL A 288 -19.31 -5.46 -8.24
C VAL A 288 -20.48 -5.63 -7.29
N ASP A 289 -21.54 -6.29 -7.75
CA ASP A 289 -22.64 -6.70 -6.89
C ASP A 289 -22.31 -7.97 -6.08
N ARG A 290 -23.29 -8.49 -5.32
CA ARG A 290 -23.12 -9.69 -4.48
C ARG A 290 -22.87 -10.97 -5.27
N THR A 291 -23.09 -10.96 -6.59
CA THR A 291 -22.84 -12.07 -7.50
C THR A 291 -21.50 -11.94 -8.22
N LEU A 292 -20.67 -10.96 -7.83
CA LEU A 292 -19.41 -10.59 -8.49
C LEU A 292 -19.59 -10.03 -9.90
N THR A 293 -20.81 -9.62 -10.25
CA THR A 293 -21.09 -8.96 -11.53
C THR A 293 -20.61 -7.51 -11.48
N PRO A 294 -19.78 -7.06 -12.43
CA PRO A 294 -19.37 -5.66 -12.55
C PRO A 294 -20.53 -4.68 -12.47
N ASP A 295 -20.44 -3.67 -11.59
CA ASP A 295 -21.45 -2.61 -11.50
C ASP A 295 -21.06 -1.43 -12.40
N PRO A 296 -21.72 -1.25 -13.56
CA PRO A 296 -21.37 -0.20 -14.51
C PRO A 296 -21.56 1.21 -13.96
N ARG A 297 -22.24 1.40 -12.82
CA ARG A 297 -22.44 2.73 -12.21
C ARG A 297 -21.22 3.20 -11.41
N THR A 298 -20.25 2.32 -11.16
CA THR A 298 -18.98 2.64 -10.50
C THR A 298 -17.96 3.30 -11.43
N TYR A 299 -18.36 3.58 -12.68
CA TYR A 299 -17.58 4.39 -13.62
C TYR A 299 -17.19 5.71 -12.97
N HIS A 300 -15.87 5.95 -12.84
CA HIS A 300 -15.37 7.07 -12.06
C HIS A 300 -14.08 7.65 -12.61
N ALA A 301 -13.78 8.89 -12.24
CA ALA A 301 -12.62 9.65 -12.70
C ALA A 301 -11.96 10.41 -11.55
N GLY A 302 -10.67 10.69 -11.69
CA GLY A 302 -9.97 11.67 -10.87
C GLY A 302 -9.91 12.99 -11.63
N LEU A 303 -10.75 13.96 -11.26
CA LEU A 303 -10.75 15.27 -11.93
C LEU A 303 -9.46 16.02 -11.67
N ALA A 304 -9.15 16.98 -12.55
CA ALA A 304 -7.96 17.80 -12.42
C ALA A 304 -8.07 18.80 -11.26
N PRO A 305 -7.04 18.87 -10.39
CA PRO A 305 -6.89 20.02 -9.50
C PRO A 305 -6.70 21.30 -10.32
N THR A 306 -7.33 22.40 -9.88
CA THR A 306 -7.17 23.73 -10.50
C THR A 306 -6.22 24.62 -9.69
N ARG A 307 -5.96 24.27 -8.42
CA ARG A 307 -4.96 24.88 -7.54
C ARG A 307 -4.40 23.81 -6.61
N GLY A 308 -3.15 23.96 -6.20
CA GLY A 308 -2.48 23.04 -5.27
C GLY A 308 -2.18 21.68 -5.91
N GLU A 309 -2.00 20.68 -5.08
CA GLU A 309 -1.75 19.30 -5.48
C GLU A 309 -2.63 18.35 -4.69
N LYS A 310 -3.04 17.23 -5.30
CA LYS A 310 -3.87 16.21 -4.66
C LYS A 310 -3.08 14.92 -4.47
N TRP A 311 -3.18 14.35 -3.27
CA TRP A 311 -2.57 13.09 -2.90
C TRP A 311 -3.64 12.10 -2.40
N LEU A 312 -3.62 10.87 -2.94
CA LEU A 312 -4.49 9.77 -2.50
C LEU A 312 -3.68 8.51 -2.24
N LEU A 313 -4.09 7.67 -1.29
CA LEU A 313 -3.75 6.24 -1.32
C LEU A 313 -4.86 5.49 -2.05
N SER A 314 -4.51 4.70 -3.06
CA SER A 314 -5.40 3.75 -3.71
C SER A 314 -5.12 2.33 -3.24
N GLN A 315 -6.17 1.62 -2.86
CA GLN A 315 -6.12 0.24 -2.41
C GLN A 315 -7.28 -0.54 -3.04
N TRP A 316 -6.94 -1.45 -3.96
CA TRP A 316 -7.90 -2.42 -4.51
C TRP A 316 -8.02 -3.65 -3.60
N VAL A 317 -9.21 -4.25 -3.60
CA VAL A 317 -9.58 -5.41 -2.81
C VAL A 317 -10.09 -6.51 -3.72
N ARG A 318 -9.55 -7.73 -3.60
CA ARG A 318 -9.95 -8.91 -4.36
C ARG A 318 -11.01 -9.75 -3.63
N ASP A 319 -11.77 -10.57 -4.35
CA ASP A 319 -12.61 -11.63 -3.75
C ASP A 319 -11.78 -12.84 -3.26
N ARG A 320 -10.52 -12.92 -3.66
CA ARG A 320 -9.55 -13.97 -3.32
C ARG A 320 -8.25 -13.35 -2.77
N PRO A 321 -7.33 -14.15 -2.20
CA PRO A 321 -5.99 -13.67 -1.88
C PRO A 321 -5.32 -12.99 -3.10
N ALA A 322 -4.76 -11.79 -2.90
CA ALA A 322 -4.25 -10.94 -3.99
C ALA A 322 -2.83 -11.31 -4.44
N ALA A 323 -2.08 -12.02 -3.60
CA ALA A 323 -0.86 -12.77 -3.85
C ALA A 323 -0.51 -13.50 -2.55
#